data_AF-A0A1T5B3X8-F1
#
_entry.id   AF-A0A1T5B3X8-F1
#
_cell.length_a   1.000
_cell.length_b   1.000
_cell.length_c   1.000
_cell.angle_alpha   90.00
_cell.angle_beta   90.00
_cell.angle_gamma   90.00
#
_symmetry.space_group_name_H-M   'P 1'
#
loop_
_entity.id
_entity.type
_entity.pdbx_description
1 polymer ?
#
loop_
_entity_poly.entity_id
_entity_poly.type
_entity_poly.pdbx_seq_one_letter_code
_entity_poly.pdbx_strand_id
1 'polypeptide(L)'
;MYIYNVTTNIEETSHDAWVKWMKEIHIPEVLSTGKFLSAKFTKVLIEEDMGGFTYSVQYTVKDKATLERYYEEDAPKLIESIQRNFAGKLVSFKTELEVVDEYFVQRATATHYMFTYGTLQEREVQLGVFSRPLTGFEDELPLYILSDTKVAGLYPTVHHTGQKEDRIKGQVYTLSHQELQKADIYEGEAYERIQIQLASGKNAWAYIAK
;
A
#
# COMPACT_ATOMS: atom_id res chain seq x y z
N MET A 1 -14.01 -1.36 4.32
CA MET A 1 -12.73 -0.94 4.95
C MET A 1 -13.02 0.16 5.93
N TYR A 2 -12.16 0.33 6.93
CA TYR A 2 -12.29 1.39 7.92
C TYR A 2 -11.00 2.20 7.99
N ILE A 3 -11.11 3.44 8.42
CA ILE A 3 -9.96 4.30 8.73
C ILE A 3 -9.98 4.54 10.24
N TYR A 4 -8.90 4.16 10.90
CA TYR A 4 -8.57 4.59 12.25
C TYR A 4 -7.74 5.86 12.16
N ASN A 5 -8.36 7.01 12.46
CA ASN A 5 -7.70 8.31 12.43
C ASN A 5 -7.30 8.75 13.83
N VAL A 6 -6.06 9.20 13.99
CA VAL A 6 -5.56 9.86 15.19
C VAL A 6 -5.16 11.28 14.83
N THR A 7 -5.80 12.26 15.47
CA THR A 7 -5.41 13.67 15.35
C THR A 7 -4.64 14.07 16.59
N THR A 8 -3.46 14.64 16.41
CA THR A 8 -2.54 15.03 17.48
C THR A 8 -2.12 16.49 17.32
N ASN A 9 -2.33 17.29 18.35
CA ASN A 9 -1.68 18.59 18.52
C ASN A 9 -0.42 18.40 19.38
N ILE A 10 0.73 18.88 18.88
CA ILE A 10 2.04 18.79 19.53
C ILE A 10 2.59 20.19 19.78
N GLU A 11 3.15 20.43 20.97
CA GLU A 11 3.80 21.70 21.30
C GLU A 11 5.00 22.01 20.38
N GLU A 12 5.26 23.29 20.13
CA GLU A 12 6.31 23.75 19.20
C GLU A 12 7.71 23.23 19.57
N THR A 13 8.06 23.22 20.85
CA THR A 13 9.38 22.81 21.35
C THR A 13 9.68 21.32 21.15
N SER A 14 8.64 20.49 21.01
CA SER A 14 8.77 19.04 20.84
C SER A 14 8.39 18.57 19.44
N HIS A 15 7.97 19.49 18.57
CA HIS A 15 7.48 19.23 17.22
C HIS A 15 8.44 18.40 16.37
N ASP A 16 9.66 18.86 16.15
CA ASP A 16 10.59 18.21 15.20
C ASP A 16 11.00 16.81 15.69
N ALA A 17 11.21 16.66 16.99
CA ALA A 17 11.51 15.38 17.61
C ALA A 17 10.33 14.40 17.48
N TRP A 18 9.10 14.89 17.69
CA TRP A 18 7.90 14.09 17.54
C TRP A 18 7.65 13.68 16.10
N VAL A 19 7.75 14.60 15.13
CA VAL A 19 7.59 14.28 13.70
C VAL A 19 8.62 13.24 13.25
N LYS A 20 9.88 13.38 13.68
CA LYS A 20 10.92 12.40 13.39
C LYS A 20 10.57 11.03 13.99
N TRP A 21 10.22 10.99 15.27
CA TRP A 21 9.85 9.75 15.98
C TRP A 21 8.61 9.07 15.36
N MET A 22 7.60 9.84 14.96
CA MET A 22 6.42 9.32 14.28
C MET A 22 6.78 8.59 12.98
N LYS A 23 7.65 9.19 12.18
CA LYS A 23 8.08 8.64 10.89
C LYS A 23 9.00 7.44 11.02
N GLU A 24 9.93 7.47 11.97
CA GLU A 24 11.01 6.48 12.07
C GLU A 24 10.67 5.31 12.99
N ILE A 25 9.77 5.50 13.95
CA ILE A 25 9.49 4.52 15.01
C ILE A 25 7.99 4.20 15.07
N HIS A 26 7.14 5.18 15.41
CA HIS A 26 5.76 4.87 15.79
C HIS A 26 4.89 4.33 14.65
N ILE A 27 4.85 5.02 13.50
CA ILE A 27 4.06 4.55 12.35
C ILE A 27 4.58 3.19 11.86
N PRO A 28 5.91 2.97 11.70
CA PRO A 28 6.44 1.64 11.41
C PRO A 28 6.04 0.57 12.42
N GLU A 29 6.08 0.85 13.73
CA GLU A 29 5.65 -0.10 14.77
C GLU A 29 4.16 -0.45 14.65
N VAL A 30 3.29 0.54 14.42
CA VAL A 30 1.85 0.32 14.19
C VAL A 30 1.62 -0.55 12.96
N LEU A 31 2.32 -0.28 11.85
CA LEU A 31 2.21 -1.08 10.62
C LEU A 31 2.79 -2.50 10.80
N SER A 32 3.84 -2.66 11.61
CA SER A 32 4.47 -3.96 11.87
C SER A 32 3.57 -4.95 12.61
N THR A 33 2.47 -4.49 13.21
CA THR A 33 1.42 -5.35 13.78
C THR A 33 0.74 -6.23 12.73
N GLY A 34 0.84 -5.86 11.45
CA GLY A 34 0.15 -6.53 10.34
C GLY A 34 -1.36 -6.32 10.33
N LYS A 35 -1.91 -5.47 11.22
CA LYS A 35 -3.34 -5.19 11.33
C LYS A 35 -3.80 -4.04 10.43
N PHE A 36 -2.88 -3.18 10.01
CA PHE A 36 -3.15 -2.05 9.13
C PHE A 36 -2.53 -2.24 7.75
N LEU A 37 -3.26 -1.80 6.74
CA LEU A 37 -2.92 -1.96 5.32
C LEU A 37 -2.04 -0.81 4.83
N SER A 38 -2.28 0.39 5.34
CA SER A 38 -1.54 1.61 4.98
C SER A 38 -1.69 2.67 6.07
N ALA A 39 -0.79 3.67 6.05
CA ALA A 39 -0.87 4.86 6.88
C ALA A 39 -0.67 6.12 6.04
N LYS A 40 -1.43 7.19 6.34
CA LYS A 40 -1.26 8.52 5.75
C LYS A 40 -1.03 9.54 6.85
N PHE A 41 0.17 10.14 6.89
CA PHE A 41 0.55 11.16 7.86
C PHE A 41 0.46 12.56 7.24
N THR A 42 -0.43 13.40 7.78
CA THR A 42 -0.75 14.73 7.25
C THR A 42 -0.64 15.80 8.31
N LYS A 43 -0.27 17.02 7.88
CA LYS A 43 -0.31 18.23 8.71
C LYS A 43 -1.61 18.97 8.46
N VAL A 44 -2.27 19.42 9.53
CA VAL A 44 -3.40 20.36 9.45
C VAL A 44 -2.82 21.75 9.20
N LEU A 45 -3.28 22.41 8.13
CA LEU A 45 -2.76 23.70 7.69
C LEU A 45 -3.51 24.91 8.27
N ILE A 46 -4.61 24.67 8.98
CA ILE A 46 -5.36 25.74 9.65
C ILE A 46 -4.53 26.19 10.86
N GLU A 47 -4.29 27.49 10.96
CA GLU A 47 -3.69 28.10 12.15
C GLU A 47 -4.72 28.02 13.29
N GLU A 48 -4.40 27.23 14.31
CA GLU A 48 -5.21 27.13 15.53
C GLU A 48 -4.68 28.13 16.57
N ASP A 49 -5.57 28.92 17.18
CA ASP A 49 -5.24 29.89 18.23
C ASP A 49 -4.61 29.25 19.49
N MET A 50 -4.61 27.91 19.58
CA MET A 50 -4.12 27.13 20.72
C MET A 50 -2.60 26.89 20.71
N GLY A 51 -1.89 27.35 19.68
CA GLY A 51 -0.46 27.13 19.52
C GLY A 51 -0.09 25.67 19.20
N GLY A 52 1.19 25.44 18.92
CA GLY A 52 1.69 24.12 18.49
C GLY A 52 1.34 23.78 17.03
N PHE A 53 1.43 22.49 16.70
CA PHE A 53 1.15 21.98 15.36
C PHE A 53 0.20 20.80 15.42
N THR A 54 -0.82 20.80 14.56
CA THR A 54 -1.81 19.73 14.49
C THR A 54 -1.53 18.82 13.29
N TYR A 55 -1.53 17.52 13.54
CA TYR A 55 -1.33 16.47 12.55
C TYR A 55 -2.46 15.43 12.62
N SER A 56 -2.69 14.72 11.52
CA SER A 56 -3.58 13.57 11.44
C SER A 56 -2.80 12.38 10.89
N VAL A 57 -2.97 11.21 11.52
CA VAL A 57 -2.52 9.93 10.96
C VAL A 57 -3.74 9.07 10.72
N GLN A 58 -3.95 8.69 9.47
CA GLN A 58 -5.03 7.81 9.05
C GLN A 58 -4.46 6.43 8.75
N TYR A 59 -4.87 5.44 9.53
CA TYR A 59 -4.50 4.04 9.33
C TYR A 59 -5.67 3.27 8.71
N THR A 60 -5.42 2.65 7.58
CA THR A 60 -6.43 1.87 6.86
C THR A 60 -6.47 0.44 7.40
N VAL A 61 -7.65 -0.05 7.78
CA VAL A 61 -7.87 -1.40 8.30
C VAL A 61 -8.96 -2.12 7.51
N LYS A 62 -8.79 -3.42 7.31
CA LYS A 62 -9.67 -4.25 6.48
C LYS A 62 -11.10 -4.28 7.00
N ASP A 63 -11.26 -4.57 8.29
CA ASP A 63 -12.52 -4.80 8.96
C ASP A 63 -12.46 -4.38 10.44
N LYS A 64 -13.64 -4.24 11.05
CA LYS A 64 -13.77 -3.77 12.43
C LYS A 64 -13.20 -4.76 13.45
N ALA A 65 -13.34 -6.06 13.21
CA ALA A 65 -12.79 -7.10 14.10
C ALA A 65 -11.26 -7.01 14.20
N THR A 66 -10.58 -6.68 13.10
CA THR A 66 -9.14 -6.45 13.10
C THR A 66 -8.74 -5.19 13.87
N LEU A 67 -9.56 -4.12 13.79
CA LEU A 67 -9.35 -2.91 14.58
C LEU A 67 -9.57 -3.16 16.09
N GLU A 68 -10.57 -3.97 16.45
CA GLU A 68 -10.82 -4.38 17.84
C GLU A 68 -9.64 -5.15 18.41
N ARG A 69 -9.09 -6.13 17.67
CA ARG A 69 -7.86 -6.83 18.08
C ARG A 69 -6.67 -5.89 18.24
N TYR A 70 -6.54 -4.86 17.40
CA TYR A 70 -5.48 -3.85 17.57
C TYR A 70 -5.60 -3.12 18.92
N TYR A 71 -6.82 -2.75 19.31
CA TYR A 71 -7.05 -2.08 20.59
C TYR A 71 -6.71 -2.96 21.79
N GLU A 72 -6.96 -4.26 21.69
CA GLU A 72 -6.72 -5.20 22.78
C GLU A 72 -5.24 -5.64 22.87
N GLU A 73 -4.63 -5.94 21.72
CA GLU A 73 -3.34 -6.62 21.65
C GLU A 73 -2.15 -5.65 21.58
N ASP A 74 -2.27 -4.52 20.87
CA ASP A 74 -1.11 -3.67 20.54
C ASP A 74 -1.19 -2.24 21.09
N ALA A 75 -2.39 -1.64 21.05
CA ALA A 75 -2.59 -0.23 21.41
C ALA A 75 -2.06 0.12 22.81
N PRO A 76 -2.20 -0.71 23.87
CA PRO A 76 -1.68 -0.37 25.19
C PRO A 76 -0.17 -0.10 25.20
N LYS A 77 0.62 -0.95 24.54
CA LYS A 77 2.08 -0.82 24.45
C LYS A 77 2.49 0.41 23.62
N LEU A 78 1.79 0.65 22.52
CA LEU A 78 2.04 1.78 21.64
C LEU A 78 1.72 3.11 22.33
N ILE A 79 0.62 3.17 23.08
CA ILE A 79 0.24 4.35 23.89
C ILE A 79 1.26 4.60 24.99
N GLU A 80 1.75 3.56 25.67
CA GLU A 80 2.81 3.69 26.69
C GLU A 80 4.09 4.29 26.09
N SER A 81 4.47 3.87 24.88
CA SER A 81 5.60 4.43 24.15
C SER A 81 5.43 5.93 23.87
N ILE A 82 4.23 6.37 23.48
CA ILE A 82 3.92 7.80 23.30
C ILE A 82 4.08 8.55 24.63
N GLN A 83 3.48 8.05 25.71
CA GLN A 83 3.54 8.70 27.02
C GLN A 83 4.98 8.83 27.53
N ARG A 84 5.79 7.79 27.37
CA ARG A 84 7.20 7.80 27.79
C ARG A 84 8.04 8.88 27.11
N ASN A 85 7.76 9.15 25.84
CA ASN A 85 8.56 10.09 25.05
C ASN A 85 7.99 11.53 25.04
N PHE A 86 6.66 11.69 25.16
CA PHE A 86 5.97 12.96 24.93
C PHE A 86 4.84 13.29 25.93
N ALA A 87 4.84 12.68 27.12
CA ALA A 87 3.85 13.00 28.16
C ALA A 87 3.79 14.51 28.45
N GLY A 88 2.56 15.05 28.47
CA GLY A 88 2.30 16.47 28.74
C GLY A 88 2.60 17.43 27.59
N LYS A 89 3.12 16.94 26.45
CA LYS A 89 3.56 17.75 25.31
C LYS A 89 2.62 17.69 24.12
N LEU A 90 1.70 16.74 24.14
CA LEU A 90 0.73 16.50 23.08
C LEU A 90 -0.65 16.20 23.62
N VAL A 91 -1.64 16.46 22.78
CA VAL A 91 -3.03 16.04 22.99
C VAL A 91 -3.49 15.32 21.74
N SER A 92 -4.03 14.11 21.90
CA SER A 92 -4.51 13.29 20.80
C SER A 92 -5.95 12.84 21.02
N PHE A 93 -6.73 12.79 19.95
CA PHE A 93 -8.02 12.12 19.93
C PHE A 93 -8.14 11.21 18.71
N LYS A 94 -9.01 10.21 18.81
CA LYS A 94 -9.22 9.21 17.77
C LYS A 94 -10.62 9.30 17.17
N THR A 95 -10.72 9.04 15.88
CA THR A 95 -11.98 8.90 15.16
C THR A 95 -11.93 7.65 14.27
N GLU A 96 -13.06 6.94 14.19
CA GLU A 96 -13.23 5.78 13.32
C GLU A 96 -14.15 6.19 12.16
N LEU A 97 -13.71 5.92 10.94
CA LEU A 97 -14.45 6.26 9.72
C LEU A 97 -14.69 4.98 8.91
N GLU A 98 -15.92 4.78 8.47
CA GLU A 98 -16.22 3.75 7.47
C GLU A 98 -15.96 4.32 6.07
N VAL A 99 -15.21 3.58 5.27
CA VAL A 99 -15.02 3.94 3.85
C VAL A 99 -16.26 3.51 3.08
N VAL A 100 -17.12 4.48 2.75
CA VAL A 100 -18.34 4.25 1.96
C VAL A 100 -18.01 4.10 0.48
N ASP A 101 -17.16 4.97 -0.06
CA ASP A 101 -16.72 4.94 -1.46
C ASP A 101 -15.40 5.70 -1.63
N GLU A 102 -14.66 5.43 -2.70
CA GLU A 102 -13.41 6.11 -3.05
C GLU A 102 -13.39 6.44 -4.55
N TYR A 103 -13.22 7.72 -4.87
CA TYR A 103 -13.19 8.22 -6.25
C TYR A 103 -11.77 8.56 -6.68
N PHE A 104 -11.37 8.02 -7.83
CA PHE A 104 -10.05 8.27 -8.42
C PHE A 104 -10.21 8.90 -9.80
N VAL A 105 -9.42 9.93 -10.08
CA VAL A 105 -9.40 10.55 -11.41
C VAL A 105 -8.78 9.55 -12.39
N GLN A 106 -9.57 9.09 -13.36
CA GLN A 106 -9.04 8.36 -14.50
C GLN A 106 -8.40 9.37 -15.47
N ARG A 107 -7.07 9.48 -15.43
CA ARG A 107 -6.35 10.24 -16.46
C ARG A 107 -6.16 9.36 -17.70
N ALA A 108 -6.60 9.84 -18.86
CA ALA A 108 -6.43 9.19 -20.17
C ALA A 108 -4.97 9.27 -20.69
N THR A 109 -3.99 9.10 -19.79
CA THR A 109 -2.55 9.05 -20.11
C THR A 109 -2.02 7.62 -20.05
N ALA A 110 -2.92 6.63 -19.92
CA ALA A 110 -2.53 5.23 -19.91
C ALA A 110 -2.15 4.79 -21.32
N THR A 111 -0.88 4.41 -21.50
CA THR A 111 -0.30 4.02 -22.79
C THR A 111 0.26 2.60 -22.77
N HIS A 112 0.28 1.94 -21.61
CA HIS A 112 0.82 0.60 -21.44
C HIS A 112 -0.21 -0.36 -20.86
N TYR A 113 -0.12 -1.61 -21.29
CA TYR A 113 -0.73 -2.74 -20.60
C TYR A 113 0.30 -3.43 -19.71
N MET A 114 -0.08 -3.84 -18.52
CA MET A 114 0.73 -4.66 -17.63
C MET A 114 -0.08 -5.87 -17.18
N PHE A 115 0.44 -7.06 -17.45
CA PHE A 115 -0.13 -8.31 -16.99
C PHE A 115 0.42 -8.64 -15.61
N THR A 116 -0.49 -8.96 -14.68
CA THR A 116 -0.16 -9.29 -13.30
C THR A 116 -0.76 -10.64 -12.92
N TYR A 117 -0.02 -11.40 -12.11
CA TYR A 117 -0.41 -12.72 -11.60
C TYR A 117 -0.11 -12.86 -10.09
N GLY A 118 0.17 -11.73 -9.41
CA GLY A 118 0.61 -11.68 -8.02
C GLY A 118 0.05 -10.47 -7.26
N THR A 119 0.78 -9.99 -6.25
CA THR A 119 0.32 -9.00 -5.25
C THR A 119 -0.11 -7.65 -5.83
N LEU A 120 0.37 -7.26 -7.01
CA LEU A 120 -0.12 -6.07 -7.71
C LEU A 120 -1.62 -6.13 -8.08
N GLN A 121 -2.27 -7.30 -7.97
CA GLN A 121 -3.72 -7.43 -8.09
C GLN A 121 -4.48 -6.93 -6.86
N GLU A 122 -3.80 -6.84 -5.71
CA GLU A 122 -4.41 -6.43 -4.44
C GLU A 122 -4.59 -4.91 -4.38
N ARG A 123 -5.80 -4.46 -4.03
CA ARG A 123 -6.17 -3.04 -3.98
C ARG A 123 -5.19 -2.21 -3.14
N GLU A 124 -4.81 -2.71 -1.96
CA GLU A 124 -3.94 -1.98 -1.03
C GLU A 124 -2.53 -1.80 -1.58
N VAL A 125 -2.01 -2.83 -2.25
CA VAL A 125 -0.73 -2.75 -2.94
C VAL A 125 -0.82 -1.69 -4.04
N GLN A 126 -1.90 -1.67 -4.83
CA GLN A 126 -2.08 -0.64 -5.85
C GLN A 126 -2.20 0.77 -5.26
N LEU A 127 -2.88 0.93 -4.13
CA LEU A 127 -2.95 2.21 -3.43
C LEU A 127 -1.56 2.64 -2.92
N GLY A 128 -0.77 1.71 -2.38
CA GLY A 128 0.60 1.98 -1.94
C GLY A 128 1.55 2.36 -3.08
N VAL A 129 1.45 1.68 -4.22
CA VAL A 129 2.36 1.86 -5.37
C VAL A 129 1.90 3.00 -6.29
N PHE A 130 0.64 2.99 -6.71
CA PHE A 130 0.10 3.91 -7.73
C PHE A 130 -0.71 5.06 -7.15
N SER A 131 -1.05 5.03 -5.85
CA SER A 131 -1.94 6.00 -5.21
C SER A 131 -3.38 6.00 -5.76
N ARG A 132 -3.74 4.96 -6.51
CA ARG A 132 -5.09 4.69 -7.01
C ARG A 132 -5.21 3.21 -7.39
N PRO A 133 -6.42 2.63 -7.37
CA PRO A 133 -6.68 1.38 -8.05
C PRO A 133 -6.51 1.56 -9.57
N LEU A 134 -5.97 0.53 -10.21
CA LEU A 134 -5.83 0.46 -11.65
C LEU A 134 -7.08 -0.17 -12.27
N THR A 135 -7.44 0.31 -13.46
CA THR A 135 -8.52 -0.29 -14.26
C THR A 135 -7.94 -1.36 -15.16
N GLY A 136 -8.57 -2.53 -15.17
CA GLY A 136 -8.09 -3.69 -15.91
C GLY A 136 -9.18 -4.62 -16.40
N PHE A 137 -8.76 -5.63 -17.16
CA PHE A 137 -9.58 -6.73 -17.66
C PHE A 137 -8.80 -8.06 -17.56
N GLU A 138 -9.50 -9.18 -17.50
CA GLU A 138 -8.85 -10.51 -17.43
C GLU A 138 -8.23 -10.88 -18.78
N ASP A 139 -7.09 -11.54 -18.75
CA ASP A 139 -6.42 -12.10 -19.93
C ASP A 139 -5.56 -13.30 -19.51
N GLU A 140 -4.96 -13.97 -20.49
CA GLU A 140 -4.09 -15.13 -20.26
C GLU A 140 -2.70 -14.90 -20.83
N LEU A 141 -1.68 -15.35 -20.09
CA LEU A 141 -0.32 -15.47 -20.57
C LEU A 141 -0.05 -16.91 -21.03
N PRO A 142 0.00 -17.16 -22.35
CA PRO A 142 0.22 -18.51 -22.89
C PRO A 142 1.69 -18.93 -22.79
N LEU A 143 1.96 -20.24 -22.76
CA LEU A 143 3.30 -20.85 -22.71
C LEU A 143 4.05 -20.71 -21.38
N TYR A 144 3.37 -20.23 -20.33
CA TYR A 144 3.93 -20.11 -18.99
C TYR A 144 3.06 -20.87 -17.98
N ILE A 145 3.69 -21.30 -16.90
CA ILE A 145 3.03 -21.80 -15.69
C ILE A 145 3.57 -21.10 -14.45
N LEU A 146 2.75 -21.01 -13.41
CA LEU A 146 3.21 -20.60 -12.09
C LEU A 146 4.13 -21.68 -11.51
N SER A 147 5.26 -21.28 -10.95
CA SER A 147 6.12 -22.19 -10.20
C SER A 147 5.54 -22.50 -8.83
N ASP A 148 5.77 -23.73 -8.39
CA ASP A 148 5.63 -24.10 -6.98
C ASP A 148 6.69 -23.40 -6.09
N THR A 149 7.76 -22.89 -6.70
CA THR A 149 8.87 -22.20 -6.01
C THR A 149 8.62 -20.70 -5.96
N LYS A 150 8.48 -20.15 -4.76
CA LYS A 150 8.32 -18.71 -4.54
C LYS A 150 9.67 -18.03 -4.32
N VAL A 151 9.89 -16.83 -4.89
CA VAL A 151 11.04 -16.01 -4.49
C VAL A 151 10.88 -15.62 -3.03
N ALA A 152 11.93 -15.85 -2.24
CA ALA A 152 11.95 -15.66 -0.79
C ALA A 152 10.80 -16.38 -0.03
N GLY A 153 10.17 -17.40 -0.64
CA GLY A 153 9.03 -18.11 -0.06
C GLY A 153 7.69 -17.35 -0.10
N LEU A 154 7.66 -16.11 -0.61
CA LEU A 154 6.50 -15.22 -0.56
C LEU A 154 5.88 -14.93 -1.94
N TYR A 155 6.68 -14.77 -2.99
CA TYR A 155 6.20 -14.25 -4.27
C TYR A 155 6.16 -15.30 -5.39
N PRO A 156 5.07 -15.40 -6.16
CA PRO A 156 4.96 -16.35 -7.26
C PRO A 156 5.99 -16.06 -8.35
N THR A 157 6.55 -17.10 -8.93
CA THR A 157 7.42 -17.03 -10.12
C THR A 157 6.75 -17.73 -11.28
N VAL A 158 7.15 -17.38 -12.52
CA VAL A 158 6.60 -17.99 -13.73
C VAL A 158 7.73 -18.61 -14.53
N HIS A 159 7.48 -19.80 -15.08
CA HIS A 159 8.42 -20.51 -15.94
C HIS A 159 7.84 -20.62 -17.34
N HIS A 160 8.64 -20.27 -18.35
CA HIS A 160 8.28 -20.51 -19.74
C HIS A 160 8.44 -21.99 -20.06
N THR A 161 7.34 -22.68 -20.34
CA THR A 161 7.33 -24.11 -20.66
C THR A 161 7.39 -24.37 -22.17
N GLY A 162 6.98 -23.37 -22.98
CA GLY A 162 6.84 -23.51 -24.43
C GLY A 162 5.67 -24.41 -24.88
N GLN A 163 4.88 -24.95 -23.95
CA GLN A 163 3.75 -25.82 -24.27
C GLN A 163 2.50 -24.98 -24.56
N LYS A 164 1.85 -25.24 -25.70
CA LYS A 164 0.67 -24.47 -26.15
C LYS A 164 -0.55 -24.60 -25.23
N GLU A 165 -0.59 -25.65 -24.41
CA GLU A 165 -1.66 -25.91 -23.47
C GLU A 165 -1.51 -25.12 -22.18
N ASP A 166 -0.29 -24.69 -21.85
CA ASP A 166 0.02 -23.96 -20.63
C ASP A 166 -0.39 -22.49 -20.73
N ARG A 167 -1.02 -22.01 -19.65
CA ARG A 167 -1.53 -20.64 -19.54
C ARG A 167 -1.59 -20.20 -18.09
N ILE A 168 -1.28 -18.93 -17.86
CA ILE A 168 -1.51 -18.26 -16.58
C ILE A 168 -2.67 -17.30 -16.76
N LYS A 169 -3.72 -17.45 -15.94
CA LYS A 169 -4.79 -16.46 -15.85
C LYS A 169 -4.34 -15.31 -14.96
N GLY A 170 -4.60 -14.09 -15.40
CA GLY A 170 -4.22 -12.91 -14.64
C GLY A 170 -5.02 -11.68 -15.01
N GLN A 171 -4.60 -10.56 -14.44
CA GLN A 171 -5.27 -9.28 -14.62
C GLN A 171 -4.35 -8.34 -15.41
N VAL A 172 -4.89 -7.74 -16.47
CA VAL A 172 -4.20 -6.73 -17.27
C VAL A 172 -4.65 -5.35 -16.84
N TYR A 173 -3.72 -4.51 -16.41
CA TYR A 173 -3.99 -3.13 -16.02
C TYR A 173 -3.50 -2.14 -17.07
N THR A 174 -4.21 -1.01 -17.18
CA THR A 174 -3.79 0.14 -18.00
C THR A 174 -3.02 1.15 -17.16
N LEU A 175 -1.82 1.50 -17.62
CA LEU A 175 -0.87 2.34 -16.88
C LEU A 175 -0.30 3.45 -17.76
N SER A 176 -0.08 4.61 -17.15
CA SER A 176 0.81 5.63 -17.71
C SER A 176 2.27 5.18 -17.66
N HIS A 177 3.13 5.85 -18.43
CA HIS A 177 4.57 5.58 -18.39
C HIS A 177 5.17 5.76 -16.98
N GLN A 178 4.75 6.79 -16.24
CA GLN A 178 5.23 7.03 -14.87
C GLN A 178 4.77 5.96 -13.89
N GLU A 179 3.55 5.45 -14.02
CA GLU A 179 3.06 4.37 -13.16
C GLU A 179 3.81 3.06 -13.46
N LEU A 180 4.14 2.80 -14.73
CA LEU A 180 4.96 1.66 -15.08
C LEU A 180 6.36 1.72 -14.42
N GLN A 181 6.95 2.91 -14.30
CA GLN A 181 8.20 3.11 -13.54
C GLN A 181 8.03 2.85 -12.03
N LYS A 182 6.86 3.17 -11.45
CA LYS A 182 6.58 2.84 -10.05
C LYS A 182 6.45 1.33 -9.84
N ALA A 183 5.87 0.62 -10.81
CA ALA A 183 5.82 -0.84 -10.78
C ALA A 183 7.23 -1.44 -10.81
N ASP A 184 8.15 -0.88 -11.61
CA ASP A 184 9.56 -1.33 -11.60
C ASP A 184 10.20 -1.23 -10.20
N ILE A 185 9.95 -0.11 -9.51
CA ILE A 185 10.48 0.11 -8.16
C ILE A 185 9.87 -0.87 -7.15
N TYR A 186 8.57 -1.16 -7.26
CA TYR A 186 7.88 -2.09 -6.38
C TYR A 186 8.37 -3.54 -6.52
N GLU A 187 8.53 -4.00 -7.77
CA GLU A 187 8.97 -5.36 -8.08
C GLU A 187 10.47 -5.56 -7.76
N GLY A 188 11.24 -4.47 -7.79
CA GLY A 188 12.62 -4.42 -7.31
C GLY A 188 13.59 -5.25 -8.16
N GLU A 189 14.72 -5.65 -7.57
CA GLU A 189 15.78 -6.34 -8.31
C GLU A 189 15.50 -7.83 -8.57
N ALA A 190 14.54 -8.42 -7.84
CA ALA A 190 14.20 -9.84 -7.91
C ALA A 190 13.49 -10.23 -9.22
N TYR A 191 12.88 -9.25 -9.89
CA TYR A 191 12.14 -9.44 -11.11
C TYR A 191 12.73 -8.61 -12.25
N GLU A 192 12.54 -9.08 -13.47
CA GLU A 192 12.81 -8.33 -14.70
C GLU A 192 11.51 -8.05 -15.44
N ARG A 193 11.38 -6.82 -15.96
CA ARG A 193 10.24 -6.42 -16.78
C ARG A 193 10.50 -6.82 -18.23
N ILE A 194 9.65 -7.68 -18.77
CA ILE A 194 9.70 -8.09 -20.17
C ILE A 194 8.40 -7.77 -20.89
N GLN A 195 8.48 -7.60 -22.20
CA GLN A 195 7.32 -7.40 -23.06
C GLN A 195 6.85 -8.75 -23.61
N ILE A 196 5.58 -9.07 -23.40
CA ILE A 196 4.96 -10.34 -23.79
C ILE A 196 3.67 -10.09 -24.57
N GLN A 197 3.30 -11.06 -25.42
CA GLN A 197 1.99 -11.07 -26.08
C GLN A 197 1.03 -11.99 -25.32
N LEU A 198 -0.14 -11.45 -24.97
CA LEU A 198 -1.19 -12.19 -24.26
C LEU A 198 -2.09 -12.96 -25.23
N ALA A 199 -2.94 -13.84 -24.70
CA ALA A 199 -3.90 -14.62 -25.48
C ALA A 199 -4.87 -13.73 -26.29
N SER A 200 -5.20 -12.53 -25.79
CA SER A 200 -5.98 -11.53 -26.54
C SER A 200 -5.24 -10.90 -27.73
N GLY A 201 -3.94 -11.18 -27.91
CA GLY A 201 -3.06 -10.58 -28.90
C GLY A 201 -2.46 -9.23 -28.48
N LYS A 202 -2.81 -8.71 -27.30
CA LYS A 202 -2.25 -7.47 -26.76
C LYS A 202 -0.81 -7.67 -26.29
N ASN A 203 0.02 -6.66 -26.55
CA ASN A 203 1.35 -6.58 -25.95
C ASN A 203 1.24 -5.94 -24.57
N ALA A 204 1.74 -6.64 -23.56
CA ALA A 204 1.77 -6.17 -22.17
C ALA A 204 3.16 -6.35 -21.57
N TRP A 205 3.46 -5.52 -20.57
CA TRP A 205 4.60 -5.74 -19.70
C TRP A 205 4.25 -6.77 -18.63
N ALA A 206 5.17 -7.68 -18.34
CA ALA A 206 5.07 -8.59 -17.20
C ALA A 206 6.41 -8.63 -16.48
N TYR A 207 6.36 -8.90 -15.18
CA TYR A 207 7.53 -9.10 -14.34
C TYR A 207 7.77 -10.59 -14.20
N ILE A 208 8.99 -11.07 -14.48
CA ILE A 208 9.39 -12.48 -14.33
C ILE A 208 10.59 -12.53 -13.40
N ALA A 209 10.61 -13.52 -12.50
CA ALA A 209 11.73 -13.68 -11.57
C ALA A 209 13.02 -14.02 -12.32
N LYS A 210 14.14 -13.45 -11.88
CA LYS A 210 15.47 -13.76 -12.41
C LYS A 210 15.98 -15.13 -11.96
#